data_AF-A0A965D3M1-F1
#
_entry.id   AF-A0A965D3M1-F1
#
_cell.length_a   1.000
_cell.length_b   1.000
_cell.length_c   1.000
_cell.angle_alpha   90.00
_cell.angle_beta   90.00
_cell.angle_gamma   90.00
#
_symmetry.space_group_name_H-M   'P 1'
#
loop_
_entity.id
_entity.type
_entity.pdbx_description
1 polymer ?
#
loop_
_entity_poly.entity_id
_entity_poly.type
_entity_poly.pdbx_seq_one_letter_code
_entity_poly.pdbx_strand_id
1 'polypeptide(L)'
;MLPRFLTCLIVWPAQWTCDPMTNITHNLDRIGCILRTIVWCAVACIASMGSAQTGPFAPANGIETAVQRVEGIEFMVPTGVWVRDKGVSKRPIKGALDWRSYRIDATSQTPEQMITPVRSAMKEAGFDVTLDCAAATCGGFDFRKDIPVIDPPAMFMDLRKFVALSGFHPDGAAAFIVASRVGPIGYMQVYYVAAHAHSDGKIAPVYSTLIAPIAPGDRQQIVSRDDVITALKRQGSVILGDLEFESGSANLGPGPFLSLTKLADYLNTTPDARIVLVGHTDAVGSLAGNMDLSAKRARAVSTYLTQNLGVAATQLDAQGIGYLSPVATNETPFGREENRRVVAVLIVPFK
;
A
#
# COMPACT_ATOMS: atom_id res chain seq x y z
N MET A 1 -46.60 3.84 24.45
CA MET A 1 -46.86 2.63 25.25
C MET A 1 -47.20 1.49 24.29
N LEU A 2 -46.47 0.37 24.42
CA LEU A 2 -46.40 -0.86 23.60
C LEU A 2 -45.73 -0.76 22.20
N PRO A 3 -45.08 -1.85 21.66
CA PRO A 3 -44.65 -3.12 22.27
C PRO A 3 -43.20 -3.62 21.93
N ARG A 4 -42.74 -4.60 22.72
CA ARG A 4 -41.95 -5.82 22.37
C ARG A 4 -40.51 -5.70 21.81
N PHE A 5 -39.54 -5.94 22.69
CA PHE A 5 -38.24 -6.52 22.34
C PHE A 5 -38.38 -8.04 22.11
N LEU A 6 -37.93 -8.53 20.95
CA LEU A 6 -37.65 -9.93 20.68
C LEU A 6 -36.26 -10.26 21.24
N THR A 7 -36.19 -11.09 22.26
CA THR A 7 -34.93 -11.73 22.70
C THR A 7 -34.83 -13.09 22.05
N CYS A 8 -33.69 -13.35 21.40
CA CYS A 8 -33.39 -14.58 20.69
C CYS A 8 -33.35 -15.77 21.68
N LEU A 9 -34.21 -16.76 21.47
CA LEU A 9 -34.23 -18.04 22.16
C LEU A 9 -33.02 -18.87 21.72
N ILE A 10 -32.05 -19.07 22.61
CA ILE A 10 -31.16 -20.23 22.56
C ILE A 10 -31.85 -21.31 23.41
N VAL A 11 -32.49 -22.26 22.74
CA VAL A 11 -33.02 -23.48 23.36
C VAL A 11 -31.84 -24.42 23.61
N TRP A 12 -31.45 -24.58 24.86
CA TRP A 12 -30.68 -25.74 25.31
C TRP A 12 -31.68 -26.87 25.64
N PRO A 13 -31.56 -28.07 25.04
CA PRO A 13 -32.27 -29.23 25.57
C PRO A 13 -31.59 -29.67 26.87
N ALA A 14 -32.43 -29.85 27.88
CA ALA A 14 -32.05 -30.26 29.21
C ALA A 14 -31.61 -31.73 29.28
N GLN A 15 -30.82 -32.01 30.33
CA GLN A 15 -30.63 -33.30 31.01
C GLN A 15 -29.75 -34.37 30.37
N TRP A 16 -28.44 -34.37 30.67
CA TRP A 16 -27.70 -35.61 30.97
C TRP A 16 -26.59 -35.29 31.99
N THR A 17 -26.84 -35.61 33.26
CA THR A 17 -25.83 -35.63 34.32
C THR A 17 -25.02 -36.93 34.21
N CYS A 18 -23.70 -36.85 34.04
CA CYS A 18 -22.81 -38.00 34.22
C CYS A 18 -22.40 -38.08 35.70
N ASP A 19 -22.94 -39.05 36.42
CA ASP A 19 -22.53 -39.41 37.78
C ASP A 19 -21.29 -40.33 37.71
N PRO A 20 -20.29 -40.23 38.62
CA PRO A 20 -19.12 -41.08 38.60
C PRO A 20 -19.33 -42.34 39.45
N MET A 21 -18.72 -43.44 38.98
CA MET A 21 -18.56 -44.76 39.62
C MET A 21 -19.69 -45.77 39.41
N THR A 22 -19.47 -46.70 38.49
CA THR A 22 -19.38 -48.16 38.78
C THR A 22 -18.98 -48.95 37.52
N ASN A 23 -18.52 -50.17 37.76
CA ASN A 23 -17.70 -51.05 36.92
C ASN A 23 -18.26 -51.48 35.55
N ILE A 24 -17.31 -51.64 34.60
CA ILE A 24 -17.16 -52.70 33.59
C ILE A 24 -18.40 -53.11 32.77
N THR A 25 -18.46 -52.66 31.52
CA THR A 25 -18.54 -53.47 30.27
C THR A 25 -18.96 -52.56 29.09
N HIS A 26 -18.63 -52.94 27.86
CA HIS A 26 -18.90 -52.26 26.57
C HIS A 26 -17.87 -51.24 26.07
N ASN A 27 -16.80 -51.81 25.49
CA ASN A 27 -15.70 -51.16 24.78
C ASN A 27 -16.04 -50.72 23.33
N LEU A 28 -17.32 -50.55 22.98
CA LEU A 28 -17.75 -50.22 21.60
C LEU A 28 -18.44 -48.86 21.46
N ASP A 29 -18.93 -48.24 22.55
CA ASP A 29 -19.57 -46.91 22.49
C ASP A 29 -18.61 -45.73 22.65
N ARG A 30 -17.38 -45.95 23.15
CA ARG A 30 -16.36 -44.89 23.24
C ARG A 30 -15.79 -44.47 21.89
N ILE A 31 -15.71 -45.38 20.93
CA ILE A 31 -15.13 -45.09 19.61
C ILE A 31 -16.12 -44.26 18.76
N GLY A 32 -17.43 -44.52 18.87
CA GLY A 32 -18.46 -43.76 18.15
C GLY A 32 -18.61 -42.31 18.62
N CYS A 33 -18.44 -42.06 19.92
CA CYS A 33 -18.53 -40.71 20.49
C CYS A 33 -17.29 -39.85 20.14
N ILE A 34 -16.10 -40.46 20.08
CA ILE A 34 -14.86 -39.76 19.72
C ILE A 34 -14.81 -39.44 18.22
N LEU A 35 -15.25 -40.35 17.34
CA LEU A 35 -15.26 -40.11 15.89
C LEU A 35 -16.28 -39.05 15.44
N ARG A 36 -17.46 -38.95 16.07
CA ARG A 36 -18.43 -37.90 15.74
C ARG A 36 -18.01 -36.50 16.19
N THR A 37 -17.24 -36.41 17.27
CA THR A 37 -16.72 -35.12 17.78
C THR A 37 -15.57 -34.61 16.90
N ILE A 38 -14.73 -35.50 16.35
CA ILE A 38 -13.64 -35.12 15.44
C ILE A 38 -14.16 -34.65 14.07
N VAL A 39 -15.21 -35.30 13.53
CA VAL A 39 -15.82 -34.90 12.24
C VAL A 39 -16.56 -33.56 12.35
N TRP A 40 -17.21 -33.26 13.48
CA TRP A 40 -17.85 -31.96 13.70
C TRP A 40 -16.84 -30.83 13.95
N CYS A 41 -15.70 -31.10 14.59
CA CYS A 41 -14.60 -30.13 14.65
C CYS A 41 -13.95 -29.89 13.28
N ALA A 42 -13.84 -30.90 12.41
CA ALA A 42 -13.27 -30.75 11.07
C ALA A 42 -14.20 -29.96 10.12
N VAL A 43 -15.53 -30.08 10.25
CA VAL A 43 -16.49 -29.30 9.45
C VAL A 43 -16.70 -27.88 10.01
N ALA A 44 -16.58 -27.69 11.32
CA ALA A 44 -16.62 -26.35 11.94
C ALA A 44 -15.31 -25.55 11.73
N CYS A 45 -14.17 -26.20 11.51
CA CYS A 45 -12.90 -25.53 11.21
C CYS A 45 -12.73 -25.08 9.74
N ILE A 46 -13.66 -25.42 8.84
CA ILE A 46 -13.62 -24.95 7.43
C ILE A 46 -14.51 -23.70 7.24
N ALA A 47 -15.29 -23.29 8.25
CA ALA A 47 -16.22 -22.15 8.17
C ALA A 47 -15.71 -20.85 8.82
N SER A 48 -14.42 -20.72 9.11
CA SER A 48 -13.84 -19.50 9.70
C SER A 48 -12.54 -19.03 9.04
N MET A 49 -12.35 -19.31 7.75
CA MET A 49 -11.52 -18.44 6.91
C MET A 49 -12.37 -17.23 6.49
N GLY A 50 -12.80 -16.46 7.48
CA GLY A 50 -13.40 -15.15 7.28
C GLY A 50 -12.35 -14.25 6.66
N SER A 51 -12.64 -13.76 5.46
CA SER A 51 -11.85 -12.77 4.74
C SER A 51 -11.40 -11.64 5.68
N ALA A 52 -10.10 -11.39 5.75
CA ALA A 52 -9.59 -10.16 6.34
C ALA A 52 -9.96 -8.97 5.43
N GLN A 53 -11.22 -8.54 5.48
CA GLN A 53 -11.67 -7.25 4.94
C GLN A 53 -11.55 -6.23 6.06
N THR A 54 -10.43 -5.52 6.11
CA THR A 54 -10.16 -4.53 7.15
C THR A 54 -10.60 -3.13 6.69
N GLY A 55 -11.85 -2.76 7.01
CA GLY A 55 -12.36 -1.38 6.91
C GLY A 55 -13.38 -1.11 5.80
N PRO A 56 -14.18 -0.03 5.91
CA PRO A 56 -15.14 0.37 4.88
C PRO A 56 -14.45 0.60 3.53
N PHE A 57 -15.05 0.13 2.44
CA PHE A 57 -14.55 0.31 1.07
C PHE A 57 -13.13 -0.23 0.81
N ALA A 58 -12.67 -1.19 1.62
CA ALA A 58 -11.40 -1.87 1.40
C ALA A 58 -11.39 -2.60 0.04
N PRO A 59 -10.29 -2.53 -0.72
CA PRO A 59 -10.17 -3.24 -2.00
C PRO A 59 -9.98 -4.74 -1.76
N ALA A 60 -10.64 -5.59 -2.55
CA ALA A 60 -10.61 -7.04 -2.37
C ALA A 60 -9.21 -7.67 -2.48
N ASN A 61 -8.30 -7.06 -3.25
CA ASN A 61 -6.93 -7.53 -3.50
C ASN A 61 -5.86 -6.57 -2.95
N GLY A 62 -6.21 -5.67 -2.04
CA GLY A 62 -5.24 -4.75 -1.44
C GLY A 62 -4.65 -5.27 -0.13
N ILE A 63 -3.37 -4.99 0.05
CA ILE A 63 -2.63 -5.19 1.29
C ILE A 63 -2.64 -3.86 2.04
N GLU A 64 -3.19 -3.82 3.25
CA GLU A 64 -3.21 -2.62 4.09
C GLU A 64 -1.79 -2.18 4.44
N THR A 65 -1.47 -0.92 4.19
CA THR A 65 -0.13 -0.32 4.41
C THR A 65 -0.09 0.62 5.59
N ALA A 66 -1.21 1.24 5.94
CA ALA A 66 -1.36 2.04 7.14
C ALA A 66 -2.84 2.19 7.49
N VAL A 67 -3.11 2.33 8.78
CA VAL A 67 -4.43 2.57 9.36
C VAL A 67 -4.27 3.52 10.53
N GLN A 68 -5.20 4.46 10.67
CA GLN A 68 -5.34 5.27 11.87
C GLN A 68 -6.80 5.61 12.10
N ARG A 69 -7.19 5.61 13.39
CA ARG A 69 -8.49 6.07 13.83
C ARG A 69 -8.35 7.26 14.77
N VAL A 70 -9.11 8.31 14.50
CA VAL A 70 -9.13 9.56 15.27
C VAL A 70 -10.57 9.92 15.60
N GLU A 71 -10.88 10.07 16.89
CA GLU A 71 -12.22 10.37 17.37
C GLU A 71 -12.42 11.89 17.51
N GLY A 72 -13.63 12.38 17.24
CA GLY A 72 -14.03 13.77 17.53
C GLY A 72 -13.36 14.84 16.67
N ILE A 73 -12.84 14.46 15.50
CA ILE A 73 -12.17 15.38 14.57
C ILE A 73 -13.18 15.96 13.55
N GLU A 74 -12.94 17.20 13.15
CA GLU A 74 -13.59 17.79 11.98
C GLU A 74 -12.73 17.51 10.74
N PHE A 75 -13.27 16.74 9.79
CA PHE A 75 -12.62 16.40 8.54
C PHE A 75 -13.22 17.17 7.37
N MET A 76 -12.37 17.74 6.53
CA MET A 76 -12.79 18.53 5.36
C MET A 76 -12.84 17.64 4.12
N VAL A 77 -14.01 17.03 3.86
CA VAL A 77 -14.23 16.12 2.74
C VAL A 77 -14.22 16.90 1.42
N PRO A 78 -13.34 16.59 0.45
CA PRO A 78 -13.38 17.19 -0.88
C PRO A 78 -14.70 16.88 -1.61
N THR A 79 -15.36 17.88 -2.18
CA THR A 79 -16.67 17.74 -2.84
C THR A 79 -16.71 18.22 -4.28
N GLY A 80 -15.59 18.70 -4.82
CA GLY A 80 -15.52 19.21 -6.19
C GLY A 80 -14.12 19.11 -6.78
N VAL A 81 -14.02 19.38 -8.08
CA VAL A 81 -12.73 19.51 -8.77
C VAL A 81 -12.03 20.81 -8.36
N TRP A 82 -10.73 20.90 -8.63
CA TRP A 82 -9.97 22.12 -8.40
C TRP A 82 -10.39 23.21 -9.40
N VAL A 83 -10.58 24.43 -8.90
CA VAL A 83 -10.88 25.62 -9.71
C VAL A 83 -9.84 26.69 -9.42
N ARG A 84 -9.29 27.31 -10.46
CA ARG A 84 -8.34 28.41 -10.34
C ARG A 84 -8.89 29.50 -9.39
N ASP A 85 -8.04 29.96 -8.49
CA ASP A 85 -8.33 30.97 -7.45
C ASP A 85 -9.33 30.54 -6.34
N LYS A 86 -9.97 29.38 -6.47
CA LYS A 86 -10.93 28.85 -5.47
C LYS A 86 -10.47 27.56 -4.79
N GLY A 87 -9.52 26.85 -5.39
CA GLY A 87 -9.06 25.56 -4.88
C GLY A 87 -10.11 24.45 -5.03
N VAL A 88 -9.94 23.40 -4.23
CA VAL A 88 -10.91 22.31 -4.11
C VAL A 88 -12.02 22.69 -3.12
N SER A 89 -13.28 22.60 -3.55
CA SER A 89 -14.43 22.74 -2.65
C SER A 89 -14.44 21.59 -1.63
N LYS A 90 -14.70 21.91 -0.36
CA LYS A 90 -14.71 20.94 0.74
C LYS A 90 -15.92 21.17 1.64
N ARG A 91 -16.42 20.10 2.25
CA ARG A 91 -17.49 20.15 3.25
C ARG A 91 -16.98 19.58 4.58
N PRO A 92 -17.10 20.32 5.70
CA PRO A 92 -16.72 19.82 7.01
C PRO A 92 -17.67 18.71 7.46
N ILE A 93 -17.13 17.71 8.15
CA ILE A 93 -17.89 16.69 8.86
C ILE A 93 -17.23 16.35 10.18
N LYS A 94 -18.01 16.16 11.24
CA LYS A 94 -17.51 15.78 12.57
C LYS A 94 -17.87 14.34 12.86
N GLY A 95 -16.90 13.59 13.36
CA GLY A 95 -17.13 12.18 13.69
C GLY A 95 -15.86 11.43 14.00
N ALA A 96 -15.97 10.10 13.99
CA ALA A 96 -14.82 9.21 14.09
C ALA A 96 -14.23 9.03 12.69
N LEU A 97 -13.04 9.57 12.47
CA LEU A 97 -12.29 9.40 11.23
C LEU A 97 -11.46 8.12 11.30
N ASP A 98 -11.70 7.20 10.38
CA ASP A 98 -10.84 6.06 10.07
C ASP A 98 -10.18 6.35 8.71
N TRP A 99 -8.86 6.49 8.67
CA TRP A 99 -8.15 6.56 7.41
C TRP A 99 -7.24 5.35 7.23
N ARG A 100 -7.26 4.81 6.02
CA ARG A 100 -6.53 3.60 5.61
C ARG A 100 -5.87 3.79 4.27
N SER A 101 -4.78 3.08 4.06
CA SER A 101 -4.13 2.96 2.75
C SER A 101 -3.87 1.50 2.42
N TYR A 102 -3.90 1.19 1.13
CA TYR A 102 -3.71 -0.14 0.60
C TYR A 102 -2.77 -0.09 -0.61
N ARG A 103 -1.92 -1.11 -0.71
CA ARG A 103 -1.18 -1.45 -1.93
C ARG A 103 -1.89 -2.57 -2.66
N ILE A 104 -2.11 -2.38 -3.95
CA ILE A 104 -2.84 -3.28 -4.84
C ILE A 104 -1.87 -3.72 -5.95
N ASP A 105 -1.87 -5.00 -6.32
CA ASP A 105 -1.24 -5.43 -7.57
C ASP A 105 -2.10 -4.92 -8.74
N ALA A 106 -1.63 -3.83 -9.37
CA ALA A 106 -2.35 -3.16 -10.45
C ALA A 106 -1.65 -3.32 -11.79
N THR A 107 -0.87 -4.39 -11.98
CA THR A 107 -0.09 -4.63 -13.21
C THR A 107 -0.95 -4.47 -14.47
N SER A 108 -2.20 -4.91 -14.42
CA SER A 108 -3.17 -4.80 -15.52
C SER A 108 -4.39 -3.92 -15.22
N GLN A 109 -4.36 -3.13 -14.13
CA GLN A 109 -5.49 -2.29 -13.72
C GLN A 109 -5.18 -0.81 -13.87
N THR A 110 -6.13 -0.05 -14.41
CA THR A 110 -6.11 1.42 -14.38
C THR A 110 -6.70 1.94 -13.07
N PRO A 111 -6.38 3.18 -12.65
CA PRO A 111 -7.05 3.84 -11.53
C PRO A 111 -8.59 3.78 -11.60
N GLU A 112 -9.15 3.91 -12.81
CA GLU A 112 -10.60 3.80 -13.05
C GLU A 112 -11.13 2.39 -12.75
N GLN A 113 -10.42 1.36 -13.18
CA GLN A 113 -10.78 -0.04 -12.89
C GLN A 113 -10.64 -0.37 -11.41
N MET A 114 -9.69 0.25 -10.70
CA MET A 114 -9.52 0.07 -9.25
C MET A 114 -10.67 0.68 -8.46
N ILE A 115 -11.17 1.84 -8.88
CA ILE A 115 -12.23 2.56 -8.13
C ILE A 115 -13.64 2.11 -8.50
N THR A 116 -13.83 1.48 -9.66
CA THR A 116 -15.16 1.05 -10.14
C THR A 116 -15.92 0.19 -9.11
N PRO A 117 -15.33 -0.85 -8.49
CA PRO A 117 -16.02 -1.63 -7.45
C PRO A 117 -16.40 -0.79 -6.22
N VAL A 118 -15.53 0.15 -5.84
CA VAL A 118 -15.74 1.04 -4.70
C VAL A 118 -16.89 2.02 -4.96
N ARG A 119 -16.95 2.57 -6.17
CA ARG A 119 -18.05 3.44 -6.61
C ARG A 119 -19.40 2.73 -6.52
N SER A 120 -19.47 1.48 -6.97
CA SER A 120 -20.68 0.66 -6.82
C SER A 120 -21.01 0.42 -5.35
N ALA A 121 -20.03 0.04 -4.54
CA ALA A 121 -20.22 -0.20 -3.11
C ALA A 121 -20.71 1.05 -2.36
N MET A 122 -20.20 2.24 -2.69
CA MET A 122 -20.68 3.50 -2.11
C MET A 122 -22.16 3.74 -2.44
N LYS A 123 -22.55 3.57 -3.70
CA LYS A 123 -23.94 3.75 -4.13
C LYS A 123 -24.88 2.71 -3.50
N GLU A 124 -24.47 1.45 -3.45
CA GLU A 124 -25.23 0.37 -2.82
C GLU A 124 -25.37 0.59 -1.31
N ALA A 125 -24.35 1.16 -0.66
CA ALA A 125 -24.39 1.57 0.74
C ALA A 125 -25.17 2.87 0.98
N GLY A 126 -25.78 3.48 -0.05
CA GLY A 126 -26.63 4.67 0.09
C GLY A 126 -25.89 6.01 0.15
N PHE A 127 -24.60 6.06 -0.22
CA PHE A 127 -23.86 7.32 -0.29
C PHE A 127 -24.27 8.11 -1.54
N ASP A 128 -24.54 9.41 -1.34
CA ASP A 128 -24.62 10.40 -2.40
C ASP A 128 -23.21 10.81 -2.83
N VAL A 129 -22.82 10.46 -4.05
CA VAL A 129 -21.47 10.70 -4.59
C VAL A 129 -21.38 12.13 -5.08
N THR A 130 -20.57 12.96 -4.40
CA THR A 130 -20.41 14.38 -4.70
C THR A 130 -19.19 14.70 -5.56
N LEU A 131 -18.17 13.85 -5.52
CA LEU A 131 -16.95 13.97 -6.33
C LEU A 131 -16.65 12.64 -6.97
N ASP A 132 -16.42 12.63 -8.28
CA ASP A 132 -15.96 11.46 -9.04
C ASP A 132 -15.22 11.98 -10.28
N CYS A 133 -13.90 12.01 -10.22
CA CYS A 133 -13.10 12.58 -11.30
C CYS A 133 -11.77 11.87 -11.47
N ALA A 134 -11.31 11.76 -12.72
CA ALA A 134 -9.96 11.36 -13.06
C ALA A 134 -8.99 12.56 -13.03
N ALA A 135 -7.69 12.28 -12.94
CA ALA A 135 -6.62 13.27 -12.75
C ALA A 135 -6.77 14.56 -13.57
N ALA A 136 -6.97 14.44 -14.89
CA ALA A 136 -7.09 15.59 -15.79
C ALA A 136 -8.33 16.46 -15.45
N THR A 137 -9.45 15.84 -15.11
CA THR A 137 -10.69 16.52 -14.75
C THR A 137 -10.65 17.09 -13.34
N CYS A 138 -9.99 16.41 -12.41
CA CYS A 138 -9.87 16.89 -11.03
C CYS A 138 -9.01 18.16 -10.93
N GLY A 139 -8.09 18.39 -11.86
CA GLY A 139 -7.12 19.50 -11.82
C GLY A 139 -5.67 19.07 -11.55
N GLY A 140 -5.37 17.76 -11.63
CA GLY A 140 -4.01 17.23 -11.58
C GLY A 140 -3.23 17.60 -10.32
N PHE A 141 -2.11 18.32 -10.50
CA PHE A 141 -1.21 18.70 -9.42
C PHE A 141 -1.84 19.65 -8.41
N ASP A 142 -2.62 20.63 -8.86
CA ASP A 142 -3.23 21.62 -7.96
C ASP A 142 -4.33 20.97 -7.11
N PHE A 143 -5.07 20.02 -7.69
CA PHE A 143 -6.00 19.19 -6.94
C PHE A 143 -5.30 18.39 -5.84
N ARG A 144 -4.19 17.71 -6.16
CA ARG A 144 -3.41 16.92 -5.19
C ARG A 144 -2.98 17.75 -3.98
N LYS A 145 -2.57 19.01 -4.18
CA LYS A 145 -2.12 19.88 -3.08
C LYS A 145 -3.23 20.23 -2.10
N ASP A 146 -4.46 20.30 -2.61
CA ASP A 146 -5.60 20.76 -1.84
C ASP A 146 -6.36 19.62 -1.14
N ILE A 147 -6.04 18.36 -1.39
CA ILE A 147 -6.73 17.22 -0.77
C ILE A 147 -5.88 16.51 0.31
N PRO A 148 -6.52 15.88 1.32
CA PRO A 148 -5.80 15.03 2.25
C PRO A 148 -5.31 13.77 1.53
N VAL A 149 -4.00 13.53 1.59
CA VAL A 149 -3.40 12.29 1.09
C VAL A 149 -2.46 11.78 2.16
N ILE A 150 -2.56 10.48 2.43
CA ILE A 150 -1.71 9.81 3.42
C ILE A 150 -0.25 9.99 3.01
N ASP A 151 0.59 10.31 3.99
CA ASP A 151 2.02 10.47 3.74
C ASP A 151 2.63 9.12 3.37
N PRO A 152 3.60 9.08 2.45
CA PRO A 152 4.18 7.80 2.12
C PRO A 152 5.17 7.36 3.23
N PRO A 153 5.57 6.07 3.31
CA PRO A 153 5.47 5.01 2.28
C PRO A 153 4.08 4.42 2.10
N ALA A 154 3.15 4.78 2.98
CA ALA A 154 1.81 4.19 3.02
C ALA A 154 0.97 4.50 1.76
N MET A 155 1.15 5.65 1.12
CA MET A 155 0.38 6.02 -0.07
C MET A 155 1.24 6.81 -1.06
N PHE A 156 1.19 6.46 -2.35
CA PHE A 156 1.79 7.24 -3.42
C PHE A 156 0.75 7.63 -4.45
N MET A 157 0.93 8.82 -5.03
CA MET A 157 0.00 9.36 -6.02
C MET A 157 0.72 9.85 -7.27
N ASP A 158 0.46 9.21 -8.41
CA ASP A 158 0.86 9.72 -9.73
C ASP A 158 -0.15 10.78 -10.15
N LEU A 159 0.32 12.01 -10.30
CA LEU A 159 -0.49 13.19 -10.59
C LEU A 159 -1.23 13.14 -11.93
N ARG A 160 -0.87 12.19 -12.79
CA ARG A 160 -1.54 11.97 -14.09
C ARG A 160 -2.42 10.72 -14.09
N LYS A 161 -2.27 9.85 -13.09
CA LYS A 161 -2.93 8.52 -13.04
C LYS A 161 -3.57 8.30 -11.69
N PHE A 162 -4.60 9.10 -11.40
CA PHE A 162 -5.45 8.93 -10.24
C PHE A 162 -6.93 9.12 -10.57
N VAL A 163 -7.79 8.57 -9.71
CA VAL A 163 -9.21 8.89 -9.62
C VAL A 163 -9.52 9.22 -8.17
N ALA A 164 -10.30 10.27 -7.96
CA ALA A 164 -10.77 10.70 -6.64
C ALA A 164 -12.29 10.56 -6.59
N LEU A 165 -12.77 9.98 -5.49
CA LEU A 165 -14.19 9.70 -5.24
C LEU A 165 -14.54 10.20 -3.83
N SER A 166 -15.66 10.92 -3.69
CA SER A 166 -16.19 11.27 -2.38
C SER A 166 -17.70 11.22 -2.35
N GLY A 167 -18.24 11.01 -1.17
CA GLY A 167 -19.69 11.02 -0.98
C GLY A 167 -20.09 11.05 0.47
N PHE A 168 -21.39 11.22 0.67
CA PHE A 168 -21.99 11.37 1.99
C PHE A 168 -23.24 10.53 2.11
N HIS A 169 -23.40 9.92 3.28
CA HIS A 169 -24.56 9.12 3.58
C HIS A 169 -25.58 9.95 4.41
N PRO A 170 -26.89 9.73 4.24
CA PRO A 170 -27.92 10.45 5.00
C PRO A 170 -27.85 10.32 6.52
N ASP A 171 -27.20 9.28 7.03
CA ASP A 171 -26.96 9.09 8.48
C ASP A 171 -25.87 10.02 9.05
N GLY A 172 -25.21 10.79 8.21
CA GLY A 172 -24.12 11.68 8.59
C GLY A 172 -22.72 11.08 8.43
N ALA A 173 -22.57 9.91 7.80
CA ALA A 173 -21.25 9.40 7.43
C ALA A 173 -20.73 10.04 6.13
N ALA A 174 -19.41 10.01 5.94
CA ALA A 174 -18.78 10.45 4.69
C ALA A 174 -17.57 9.60 4.33
N ALA A 175 -17.26 9.54 3.04
CA ALA A 175 -16.06 8.89 2.54
C ALA A 175 -15.33 9.76 1.51
N PHE A 176 -14.00 9.72 1.55
CA PHE A 176 -13.12 10.28 0.54
C PHE A 176 -12.03 9.25 0.18
N ILE A 177 -11.96 8.91 -1.09
CA ILE A 177 -11.18 7.78 -1.60
C ILE A 177 -10.36 8.27 -2.77
N VAL A 178 -9.09 7.89 -2.81
CA VAL A 178 -8.21 8.16 -3.96
C VAL A 178 -7.53 6.87 -4.35
N ALA A 179 -7.67 6.51 -5.63
CA ALA A 179 -6.94 5.40 -6.23
C ALA A 179 -5.93 5.96 -7.24
N SER A 180 -4.69 5.50 -7.18
CA SER A 180 -3.60 5.95 -8.04
C SER A 180 -2.71 4.78 -8.44
N ARG A 181 -2.04 4.88 -9.60
CA ARG A 181 -1.11 3.85 -10.07
C ARG A 181 0.30 4.40 -10.29
N VAL A 182 1.28 3.77 -9.64
CA VAL A 182 2.71 4.06 -9.81
C VAL A 182 3.40 2.76 -10.28
N GLY A 183 3.79 2.72 -11.55
CA GLY A 183 4.34 1.48 -12.15
C GLY A 183 3.31 0.33 -12.15
N PRO A 184 3.66 -0.88 -11.66
CA PRO A 184 2.73 -1.99 -11.51
C PRO A 184 1.90 -1.93 -10.21
N ILE A 185 2.19 -0.98 -9.31
CA ILE A 185 1.55 -0.90 -8.00
C ILE A 185 0.39 0.09 -8.05
N GLY A 186 -0.78 -0.36 -7.62
CA GLY A 186 -1.92 0.47 -7.28
C GLY A 186 -1.83 0.90 -5.83
N TYR A 187 -2.17 2.14 -5.55
CA TYR A 187 -2.31 2.68 -4.22
C TYR A 187 -3.74 3.16 -4.07
N MET A 188 -4.39 2.80 -2.98
CA MET A 188 -5.71 3.30 -2.66
C MET A 188 -5.75 3.77 -1.22
N GLN A 189 -6.22 4.99 -0.99
CA GLN A 189 -6.54 5.46 0.35
C GLN A 189 -8.05 5.58 0.53
N VAL A 190 -8.50 5.37 1.75
CA VAL A 190 -9.88 5.55 2.17
C VAL A 190 -9.88 6.37 3.45
N TYR A 191 -10.46 7.56 3.40
CA TYR A 191 -10.86 8.34 4.57
C TYR A 191 -12.35 8.10 4.77
N TYR A 192 -12.74 7.47 5.87
CA TYR A 192 -14.12 7.21 6.25
C TYR A 192 -14.42 7.92 7.55
N VAL A 193 -15.42 8.78 7.57
CA VAL A 193 -15.93 9.41 8.79
C VAL A 193 -17.25 8.77 9.14
N ALA A 194 -17.30 8.04 10.25
CA ALA A 194 -18.56 7.59 10.81
C ALA A 194 -19.28 8.80 11.44
N ALA A 195 -20.59 8.92 11.18
CA ALA A 195 -21.45 9.78 11.98
C ALA A 195 -21.26 9.44 13.46
N HIS A 196 -21.33 10.44 14.34
CA HIS A 196 -21.30 10.20 15.78
C HIS A 196 -22.27 9.07 16.12
N ALA A 197 -21.72 7.94 16.58
CA ALA A 197 -22.50 6.85 17.11
C ALA A 197 -23.47 7.43 18.13
N HIS A 198 -24.76 7.13 17.96
CA HIS A 198 -25.73 7.33 19.02
C HIS A 198 -25.15 6.84 20.34
N SER A 199 -25.39 7.64 21.36
CA SER A 199 -24.91 7.60 22.74
C SER A 199 -25.09 6.27 23.46
N ASP A 200 -24.35 5.22 23.11
CA ASP A 200 -24.29 3.97 23.87
C ASP A 200 -22.84 3.53 24.14
N GLY A 201 -22.03 4.47 24.66
CA GLY A 201 -21.10 4.24 25.76
C GLY A 201 -20.15 3.03 25.78
N LYS A 202 -19.84 2.37 24.66
CA LYS A 202 -18.85 1.28 24.60
C LYS A 202 -17.94 1.44 23.38
N ILE A 203 -16.90 2.24 23.54
CA ILE A 203 -15.81 2.36 22.57
C ILE A 203 -14.71 1.38 22.98
N ALA A 204 -14.46 0.38 22.12
CA ALA A 204 -13.31 -0.52 22.23
C ALA A 204 -12.01 0.25 21.91
N PRO A 205 -10.87 -0.13 22.51
CA PRO A 205 -9.67 0.71 22.54
C PRO A 205 -9.06 0.95 21.15
N VAL A 206 -8.41 2.11 21.08
CA VAL A 206 -7.54 2.59 20.00
C VAL A 206 -6.45 1.57 19.73
N TYR A 207 -6.52 0.88 18.58
CA TYR A 207 -5.36 0.24 17.99
C TYR A 207 -4.62 1.29 17.15
N SER A 208 -3.70 2.01 17.77
CA SER A 208 -2.58 2.62 17.06
C SER A 208 -1.51 1.57 16.88
N THR A 209 -1.68 0.72 15.88
CA THR A 209 -0.54 -0.01 15.31
C THR A 209 -0.10 0.76 14.07
N LEU A 210 0.92 1.61 14.25
CA LEU A 210 1.92 1.73 13.19
C LEU A 210 2.41 0.31 12.95
N ILE A 211 2.04 -0.30 11.83
CA ILE A 211 2.66 -1.55 11.43
C ILE A 211 4.16 -1.26 11.36
N ALA A 212 4.94 -2.01 12.14
CA ALA A 212 6.39 -1.96 12.13
C ALA A 212 6.91 -2.11 10.69
N PRO A 213 8.10 -1.57 10.37
CA PRO A 213 8.72 -1.82 9.07
C PRO A 213 8.64 -3.29 8.73
N ILE A 214 8.18 -3.56 7.50
CA ILE A 214 8.09 -4.87 6.88
C ILE A 214 9.33 -5.69 7.30
N ALA A 215 9.10 -6.85 7.94
CA ALA A 215 10.20 -7.72 8.31
C ALA A 215 11.02 -8.08 7.05
N PRO A 216 12.35 -8.22 7.12
CA PRO A 216 13.25 -8.37 5.97
C PRO A 216 12.93 -9.53 4.99
N GLY A 217 11.97 -10.40 5.31
CA GLY A 217 11.53 -11.52 4.47
C GLY A 217 10.65 -11.14 3.28
N ASP A 218 9.88 -10.04 3.33
CA ASP A 218 8.90 -9.72 2.27
C ASP A 218 9.47 -8.85 1.14
N ARG A 219 10.75 -8.44 1.23
CA ARG A 219 11.45 -7.71 0.16
C ARG A 219 11.63 -8.57 -1.10
N GLN A 220 11.55 -9.90 -0.99
CA GLN A 220 11.71 -10.79 -2.14
C GLN A 220 10.49 -10.87 -3.07
N GLN A 221 9.28 -10.49 -2.63
CA GLN A 221 8.08 -10.66 -3.46
C GLN A 221 7.70 -9.42 -4.29
N ILE A 222 8.23 -8.23 -3.98
CA ILE A 222 7.95 -6.99 -4.74
C ILE A 222 8.75 -6.94 -6.06
N VAL A 223 9.90 -7.61 -6.14
CA VAL A 223 10.74 -7.73 -7.34
C VAL A 223 10.25 -8.83 -8.30
N SER A 224 9.13 -9.49 -7.97
CA SER A 224 8.59 -10.67 -8.66
C SER A 224 7.45 -10.37 -9.64
N ARG A 225 6.89 -9.15 -9.70
CA ARG A 225 5.71 -8.87 -10.55
C ARG A 225 6.01 -8.13 -11.86
N ASP A 226 7.06 -7.30 -11.89
CA ASP A 226 7.73 -6.86 -13.12
C ASP A 226 9.22 -7.15 -12.92
N ASP A 227 9.79 -8.05 -13.71
CA ASP A 227 11.20 -8.36 -13.64
C ASP A 227 12.04 -7.10 -13.97
N VAL A 228 13.06 -6.78 -13.16
CA VAL A 228 13.91 -5.58 -13.29
C VAL A 228 14.44 -5.45 -14.72
N ILE A 229 14.77 -6.58 -15.35
CA ILE A 229 15.28 -6.63 -16.72
C ILE A 229 14.19 -6.36 -17.75
N THR A 230 12.97 -6.85 -17.52
CA THR A 230 11.82 -6.56 -18.37
C THR A 230 11.50 -5.07 -18.35
N ALA A 231 11.50 -4.44 -17.16
CA ALA A 231 11.30 -3.00 -17.04
C ALA A 231 12.43 -2.22 -17.73
N LEU A 232 13.70 -2.58 -17.49
CA LEU A 232 14.87 -1.96 -18.10
C LEU A 232 14.82 -1.99 -19.64
N LYS A 233 14.49 -3.15 -20.24
CA LYS A 233 14.40 -3.29 -21.70
C LYS A 233 13.23 -2.51 -22.29
N ARG A 234 12.08 -2.51 -21.62
CA ARG A 234 10.85 -1.86 -22.10
C ARG A 234 10.89 -0.34 -21.97
N GLN A 235 11.46 0.18 -20.90
CA GLN A 235 11.42 1.61 -20.55
C GLN A 235 12.76 2.31 -20.78
N GLY A 236 13.82 1.56 -21.10
CA GLY A 236 15.19 2.07 -21.20
C GLY A 236 15.83 2.42 -19.85
N SER A 237 15.07 2.39 -18.75
CA SER A 237 15.57 2.63 -17.41
C SER A 237 14.72 1.94 -16.34
N VAL A 238 15.29 1.71 -15.15
CA VAL A 238 14.59 1.12 -14.01
C VAL A 238 15.19 1.64 -12.69
N ILE A 239 14.33 1.95 -11.72
CA ILE A 239 14.74 2.31 -10.35
C ILE A 239 15.14 1.04 -9.60
N LEU A 240 16.29 1.06 -8.93
CA LEU A 240 16.79 -0.05 -8.10
C LEU A 240 16.24 0.10 -6.68
N GLY A 241 14.95 -0.23 -6.52
CA GLY A 241 14.18 0.10 -5.31
C GLY A 241 14.49 -0.73 -4.05
N ASP A 242 15.35 -1.73 -4.12
CA ASP A 242 15.85 -2.50 -2.96
C ASP A 242 17.15 -1.93 -2.40
N LEU A 243 17.71 -0.89 -3.01
CA LEU A 243 18.87 -0.15 -2.53
C LEU A 243 18.42 0.98 -1.60
N GLU A 244 18.92 0.99 -0.38
CA GLU A 244 18.62 2.03 0.62
C GLU A 244 19.91 2.81 0.92
N PHE A 245 19.80 4.14 0.95
CA PHE A 245 20.92 5.02 1.28
C PHE A 245 20.53 5.97 2.39
N GLU A 246 21.22 5.85 3.52
CA GLU A 246 21.09 6.81 4.60
C GLU A 246 21.38 8.25 4.11
N SER A 247 20.78 9.22 4.81
CA SER A 247 21.02 10.64 4.52
C SER A 247 22.51 10.97 4.58
N GLY A 248 23.02 11.64 3.56
CA GLY A 248 24.45 11.98 3.44
C GLY A 248 25.40 10.79 3.16
N SER A 249 24.88 9.56 3.01
CA SER A 249 25.69 8.35 2.84
C SER A 249 25.63 7.77 1.42
N ALA A 250 26.74 7.15 1.01
CA ALA A 250 26.84 6.32 -0.19
C ALA A 250 27.04 4.83 0.10
N ASN A 251 26.91 4.43 1.37
CA ASN A 251 27.05 3.05 1.78
C ASN A 251 25.79 2.26 1.38
N LEU A 252 25.98 1.15 0.66
CA LEU A 252 24.91 0.24 0.25
C LEU A 252 24.45 -0.70 1.38
N GLY A 253 25.26 -0.88 2.42
CA GLY A 253 25.04 -1.93 3.41
C GLY A 253 25.43 -3.32 2.88
N PRO A 254 25.22 -4.39 3.68
CA PRO A 254 25.76 -5.72 3.37
C PRO A 254 25.00 -6.51 2.28
N GLY A 255 23.85 -6.04 1.81
CA GLY A 255 22.97 -6.81 0.90
C GLY A 255 22.27 -7.98 1.60
N PRO A 256 21.66 -8.92 0.85
CA PRO A 256 21.66 -9.04 -0.61
C PRO A 256 20.72 -8.05 -1.32
N PHE A 257 21.03 -7.72 -2.58
CA PHE A 257 20.19 -6.88 -3.45
C PHE A 257 19.72 -7.67 -4.67
N LEU A 258 18.44 -8.04 -4.70
CA LEU A 258 17.86 -8.84 -5.77
C LEU A 258 17.87 -8.10 -7.12
N SER A 259 17.72 -6.77 -7.13
CA SER A 259 17.82 -5.99 -8.36
C SER A 259 19.21 -6.06 -8.97
N LEU A 260 20.26 -6.04 -8.15
CA LEU A 260 21.65 -6.11 -8.59
C LEU A 260 21.99 -7.52 -9.09
N THR A 261 21.52 -8.57 -8.40
CA THR A 261 21.67 -9.95 -8.89
C THR A 261 21.07 -10.12 -10.27
N LYS A 262 19.82 -9.67 -10.47
CA LYS A 262 19.15 -9.73 -11.78
C LYS A 262 19.88 -8.94 -12.86
N LEU A 263 20.35 -7.73 -12.54
CA LEU A 263 21.17 -6.92 -13.45
C LEU A 263 22.46 -7.63 -13.82
N ALA A 264 23.15 -8.23 -12.86
CA ALA A 264 24.39 -8.95 -13.11
C ALA A 264 24.15 -10.15 -14.03
N ASP A 265 23.13 -10.95 -13.78
CA ASP A 265 22.76 -12.08 -14.65
C ASP A 265 22.50 -11.63 -16.09
N TYR A 266 21.76 -10.53 -16.26
CA TYR A 266 21.49 -9.97 -17.59
C TYR A 266 22.75 -9.47 -18.30
N LEU A 267 23.59 -8.72 -17.61
CA LEU A 267 24.82 -8.16 -18.19
C LEU A 267 25.82 -9.26 -18.56
N ASN A 268 25.98 -10.27 -17.68
CA ASN A 268 26.87 -11.40 -17.93
C ASN A 268 26.39 -12.29 -19.09
N THR A 269 25.07 -12.37 -19.33
CA THR A 269 24.49 -13.11 -20.47
C THR A 269 24.37 -12.27 -21.75
N THR A 270 24.60 -10.96 -21.68
CA THR A 270 24.47 -10.02 -22.81
C THR A 270 25.70 -9.11 -22.89
N PRO A 271 26.84 -9.59 -23.42
CA PRO A 271 28.12 -8.86 -23.38
C PRO A 271 28.11 -7.47 -24.03
N ASP A 272 27.25 -7.28 -25.04
CA ASP A 272 27.10 -5.99 -25.74
C ASP A 272 26.21 -4.99 -24.98
N ALA A 273 25.45 -5.44 -23.98
CA ALA A 273 24.61 -4.56 -23.17
C ALA A 273 25.48 -3.69 -22.28
N ARG A 274 25.21 -2.39 -22.29
CA ARG A 274 25.84 -1.42 -21.40
C ARG A 274 24.76 -0.67 -20.61
N ILE A 275 25.02 -0.39 -19.34
CA ILE A 275 24.15 0.42 -18.51
C ILE A 275 24.92 1.59 -17.89
N VAL A 276 24.21 2.71 -17.70
CA VAL A 276 24.66 3.82 -16.85
C VAL A 276 23.86 3.76 -15.56
N LEU A 277 24.56 3.71 -14.43
CA LEU A 277 23.99 3.86 -13.10
C LEU A 277 23.92 5.36 -12.78
N VAL A 278 22.72 5.88 -12.57
CA VAL A 278 22.49 7.29 -12.27
C VAL A 278 22.07 7.42 -10.82
N GLY A 279 22.92 8.05 -10.02
CA GLY A 279 22.62 8.36 -8.62
C GLY A 279 21.81 9.63 -8.46
N HIS A 280 20.95 9.63 -7.47
CA HIS A 280 20.13 10.77 -7.08
C HIS A 280 20.25 11.04 -5.57
N THR A 281 19.97 12.27 -5.18
CA THR A 281 19.87 12.69 -3.78
C THR A 281 18.54 13.39 -3.53
N ASP A 282 18.20 13.56 -2.26
CA ASP A 282 17.24 14.59 -1.87
C ASP A 282 17.85 16.00 -1.98
N ALA A 283 17.01 17.02 -1.79
CA ALA A 283 17.40 18.42 -1.92
C ALA A 283 18.05 19.02 -0.66
N VAL A 284 18.44 18.21 0.33
CA VAL A 284 19.10 18.73 1.54
C VAL A 284 20.59 18.98 1.25
N GLY A 285 21.05 20.20 1.54
CA GLY A 285 22.46 20.60 1.35
C GLY A 285 22.73 21.27 0.00
N SER A 286 24.01 21.48 -0.31
CA SER A 286 24.41 22.22 -1.52
C SER A 286 24.30 21.35 -2.77
N LEU A 287 24.09 21.99 -3.94
CA LEU A 287 24.09 21.27 -5.22
C LEU A 287 25.39 20.52 -5.46
N ALA A 288 26.54 21.18 -5.26
CA ALA A 288 27.86 20.56 -5.45
C ALA A 288 28.06 19.32 -4.56
N GLY A 289 27.65 19.39 -3.29
CA GLY A 289 27.72 18.24 -2.38
C GLY A 289 26.80 17.09 -2.82
N ASN A 290 25.61 17.42 -3.30
CA ASN A 290 24.66 16.43 -3.79
C ASN A 290 25.07 15.80 -5.12
N MET A 291 25.74 16.55 -6.02
CA MET A 291 26.34 16.01 -7.24
C MET A 291 27.44 14.98 -6.91
N ASP A 292 28.32 15.29 -5.96
CA ASP A 292 29.35 14.35 -5.51
C ASP A 292 28.76 13.12 -4.79
N LEU A 293 27.79 13.32 -3.89
CA LEU A 293 27.15 12.24 -3.15
C LEU A 293 26.40 11.27 -4.08
N SER A 294 25.59 11.79 -5.01
CA SER A 294 24.91 10.96 -6.01
C SER A 294 25.89 10.16 -6.87
N ALA A 295 26.99 10.77 -7.32
CA ALA A 295 28.00 10.08 -8.10
C ALA A 295 28.71 8.98 -7.28
N LYS A 296 28.95 9.22 -5.98
CA LYS A 296 29.47 8.21 -5.05
C LYS A 296 28.51 7.03 -4.88
N ARG A 297 27.20 7.28 -4.77
CA ARG A 297 26.17 6.21 -4.70
C ARG A 297 26.16 5.34 -5.96
N ALA A 298 26.15 5.96 -7.13
CA ALA A 298 26.22 5.23 -8.40
C ALA A 298 27.52 4.38 -8.50
N ARG A 299 28.66 4.95 -8.10
CA ARG A 299 29.94 4.23 -8.04
C ARG A 299 29.91 3.07 -7.06
N ALA A 300 29.30 3.23 -5.89
CA ALA A 300 29.16 2.14 -4.92
C ALA A 300 28.39 0.95 -5.52
N VAL A 301 27.32 1.22 -6.27
CA VAL A 301 26.54 0.18 -6.98
C VAL A 301 27.38 -0.48 -8.07
N SER A 302 28.12 0.30 -8.86
CA SER A 302 29.03 -0.23 -9.88
C SER A 302 30.11 -1.12 -9.26
N THR A 303 30.70 -0.70 -8.15
CA THR A 303 31.70 -1.47 -7.41
C THR A 303 31.10 -2.78 -6.90
N TYR A 304 29.89 -2.76 -6.34
CA TYR A 304 29.21 -3.97 -5.91
C TYR A 304 28.96 -4.94 -7.07
N LEU A 305 28.45 -4.46 -8.21
CA LEU A 305 28.20 -5.29 -9.40
C LEU A 305 29.49 -5.95 -9.94
N THR A 306 30.60 -5.21 -9.96
CA THR A 306 31.89 -5.72 -10.44
C THR A 306 32.56 -6.67 -9.45
N GLN A 307 32.66 -6.28 -8.18
CA GLN A 307 33.43 -7.01 -7.18
C GLN A 307 32.67 -8.20 -6.59
N ASN A 308 31.35 -8.08 -6.39
CA ASN A 308 30.55 -9.10 -5.73
C ASN A 308 29.76 -9.97 -6.70
N LEU A 309 29.44 -9.46 -7.89
CA LEU A 309 28.57 -10.14 -8.86
C LEU A 309 29.23 -10.39 -10.24
N GLY A 310 30.51 -10.04 -10.39
CA GLY A 310 31.34 -10.42 -11.54
C GLY A 310 30.99 -9.74 -12.87
N VAL A 311 30.26 -8.63 -12.85
CA VAL A 311 29.94 -7.86 -14.06
C VAL A 311 31.20 -7.21 -14.63
N ALA A 312 31.37 -7.26 -15.96
CA ALA A 312 32.50 -6.58 -16.61
C ALA A 312 32.39 -5.06 -16.48
N ALA A 313 33.46 -4.40 -16.03
CA ALA A 313 33.48 -2.94 -15.85
C ALA A 313 33.21 -2.17 -17.16
N THR A 314 33.50 -2.76 -18.33
CA THR A 314 33.21 -2.17 -19.64
C THR A 314 31.71 -2.02 -19.93
N GLN A 315 30.86 -2.81 -19.26
CA GLN A 315 29.41 -2.75 -19.38
C GLN A 315 28.76 -1.72 -18.46
N LEU A 316 29.53 -1.07 -17.57
CA LEU A 316 29.02 -0.18 -16.55
C LEU A 316 29.60 1.23 -16.71
N ASP A 317 28.76 2.23 -16.45
CA ASP A 317 29.17 3.60 -16.16
C ASP A 317 28.39 4.11 -14.95
N ALA A 318 28.91 5.12 -14.25
CA ALA A 318 28.32 5.65 -13.02
C ALA A 318 28.34 7.18 -13.01
N GLN A 319 27.15 7.77 -12.99
CA GLN A 319 26.93 9.22 -13.04
C GLN A 319 26.07 9.68 -11.86
N GLY A 320 26.26 10.93 -11.43
CA GLY A 320 25.44 11.56 -10.39
C GLY A 320 24.78 12.81 -10.92
N ILE A 321 23.50 13.04 -10.56
CA ILE A 321 22.77 14.24 -10.96
C ILE A 321 22.16 15.03 -9.78
N GLY A 322 22.57 14.68 -8.55
CA GLY A 322 22.06 15.29 -7.33
C GLY A 322 20.54 15.20 -7.23
N TYR A 323 19.92 16.30 -6.82
CA TYR A 323 18.46 16.44 -6.67
C TYR A 323 17.77 17.05 -7.89
N LEU A 324 18.46 17.17 -9.04
CA LEU A 324 17.94 17.90 -10.21
C LEU A 324 16.83 17.15 -10.99
N SER A 325 16.58 15.88 -10.64
CA SER A 325 15.47 15.09 -11.20
C SER A 325 14.75 14.32 -10.08
N PRO A 326 13.94 15.00 -9.27
CA PRO A 326 13.19 14.36 -8.20
C PRO A 326 12.03 13.53 -8.76
N VAL A 327 11.77 12.37 -8.16
CA VAL A 327 10.57 11.55 -8.45
C VAL A 327 9.46 11.79 -7.44
N ALA A 328 9.80 12.41 -6.30
CA ALA A 328 8.86 12.80 -5.25
C ALA A 328 9.23 14.19 -4.68
N THR A 329 8.31 14.82 -3.96
CA THR A 329 8.56 16.12 -3.32
C THR A 329 9.70 16.03 -2.28
N ASN A 330 10.59 17.02 -2.22
CA ASN A 330 11.63 17.07 -1.18
C ASN A 330 11.13 17.66 0.15
N GLU A 331 9.89 18.13 0.19
CA GLU A 331 9.29 18.75 1.37
C GLU A 331 9.03 17.71 2.48
N THR A 332 8.80 16.45 2.13
CA THR A 332 8.50 15.38 3.09
C THR A 332 9.70 14.45 3.31
N PRO A 333 9.92 13.91 4.53
CA PRO A 333 10.98 12.92 4.79
C PRO A 333 10.92 11.73 3.85
N PHE A 334 9.72 11.31 3.52
CA PHE A 334 9.48 10.23 2.60
C PHE A 334 9.90 10.55 1.16
N GLY A 335 9.44 11.68 0.62
CA GLY A 335 9.78 12.04 -0.76
C GLY A 335 11.28 12.31 -0.91
N ARG A 336 11.95 12.71 0.19
CA ARG A 336 13.41 12.71 0.27
C ARG A 336 13.99 11.29 0.16
N GLU A 337 13.46 10.30 0.86
CA GLU A 337 13.91 8.89 0.70
C GLU A 337 13.79 8.40 -0.75
N GLU A 338 12.65 8.62 -1.41
CA GLU A 338 12.48 8.23 -2.83
C GLU A 338 13.45 8.95 -3.78
N ASN A 339 13.89 10.15 -3.38
CA ASN A 339 14.91 10.88 -4.12
C ASN A 339 16.33 10.36 -3.85
N ARG A 340 16.57 9.64 -2.75
CA ARG A 340 17.83 8.94 -2.46
C ARG A 340 17.87 7.56 -3.13
N ARG A 341 17.93 7.55 -4.46
CA ARG A 341 17.89 6.32 -5.27
C ARG A 341 19.04 6.21 -6.28
N VAL A 342 19.17 5.03 -6.86
CA VAL A 342 19.97 4.79 -8.08
C VAL A 342 19.06 4.21 -9.16
N VAL A 343 19.23 4.69 -10.39
CA VAL A 343 18.50 4.23 -11.58
C VAL A 343 19.49 3.59 -12.53
N ALA A 344 19.18 2.38 -13.04
CA ALA A 344 19.92 1.79 -14.14
C ALA A 344 19.30 2.25 -15.47
N VAL A 345 20.12 2.74 -16.39
CA VAL A 345 19.70 3.22 -17.72
C VAL A 345 20.40 2.36 -18.77
N LEU A 346 19.63 1.73 -19.66
CA LEU A 346 20.16 0.90 -20.74
C LEU A 346 20.66 1.78 -21.88
N ILE A 347 21.93 1.59 -22.25
CA ILE A 347 22.53 2.23 -23.41
C ILE A 347 22.34 1.32 -24.61
N VAL A 348 21.40 1.68 -25.47
CA VAL A 348 21.24 1.02 -26.76
C VAL A 348 22.22 1.65 -27.75
N PRO A 349 23.13 0.87 -28.35
CA PRO A 349 23.93 1.38 -29.46
C PRO A 349 22.98 1.71 -30.62
N PHE A 350 23.09 2.92 -31.16
CA PHE A 350 22.47 3.25 -32.45
C PHE A 350 23.15 2.36 -33.51
N LYS A 351 22.42 1.35 -34.00
CA LYS A 351 22.83 0.58 -35.17
C LYS A 351 22.38 1.26 -36.44
#